data_AF-A0A288GUW2-F1
#
_entry.id   AF-A0A288GUW2-F1
#
_cell.length_a   1.000
_cell.length_b   1.000
_cell.length_c   1.000
_cell.angle_alpha   90.00
_cell.angle_beta   90.00
_cell.angle_gamma   90.00
#
_symmetry.space_group_name_H-M   'P 1'
#
loop_
_entity.id
_entity.type
_entity.pdbx_description
1 polymer ?
#
loop_
_entity_poly.entity_id
_entity_poly.type
_entity_poly.pdbx_seq_one_letter_code
_entity_poly.pdbx_strand_id
1 'polypeptide(L)'
;MAKYAHLITKGIIVVLLIIFTIAVVSKFQDKSGHDIHDNNIQTGHMEISEEHCRMMPTMDGCEIYNLGTGNSGTMDHGSMITGIESYLFEMIPHHQEAVDSSTMLINKTLFLGDQLDQLQTIASNIVSGQALEINQLTTWIADQYSGSTYIPHYMNMMRNTDTITDVDTLKKMYAEDMILHHQGAIDMSNKLLELMTEEDKVIRVTEEGMKFRNEIKAFAQNVIDAQTKEIAELTQILESYTSVSTH
;
A
#
# COMPACT_ATOMS: atom_id res chain seq x y z
N MET A 1 -16.32 -38.71 -0.16
CA MET A 1 -17.16 -37.52 -0.38
C MET A 1 -17.23 -36.57 0.84
N ALA A 2 -17.30 -37.05 2.09
CA ALA A 2 -17.43 -36.16 3.26
C ALA A 2 -16.17 -35.35 3.66
N LYS A 3 -14.96 -35.73 3.25
CA LYS A 3 -13.71 -35.07 3.68
C LYS A 3 -13.40 -33.73 3.00
N TYR A 4 -14.02 -33.43 1.86
CA TYR A 4 -13.82 -32.17 1.13
C TYR A 4 -14.95 -31.16 1.33
N ALA A 5 -16.07 -31.58 1.91
CA ALA A 5 -17.21 -30.69 2.16
C ALA A 5 -16.81 -29.51 3.04
N HIS A 6 -16.00 -29.74 4.08
CA HIS A 6 -15.62 -28.68 5.02
C HIS A 6 -14.64 -27.65 4.45
N LEU A 7 -13.76 -28.06 3.52
CA LEU A 7 -12.84 -27.15 2.81
C LEU A 7 -13.60 -26.29 1.80
N ILE A 8 -14.58 -26.86 1.10
CA ILE A 8 -15.46 -26.13 0.18
C ILE A 8 -16.32 -25.12 0.95
N THR A 9 -16.87 -25.48 2.11
CA THR A 9 -17.65 -24.53 2.92
C THR A 9 -16.81 -23.37 3.44
N LYS A 10 -15.56 -23.62 3.86
CA LYS A 10 -14.64 -22.56 4.32
C LYS A 10 -14.19 -21.63 3.17
N GLY A 11 -13.87 -22.20 2.00
CA GLY A 11 -13.53 -21.41 0.81
C GLY A 11 -14.68 -20.53 0.33
N ILE A 12 -15.92 -21.05 0.35
CA ILE A 12 -17.11 -20.27 -0.02
C ILE A 12 -17.36 -19.13 0.98
N ILE A 13 -17.14 -19.34 2.29
CA ILE A 13 -17.29 -18.28 3.30
C ILE A 13 -16.26 -17.17 3.09
N VAL A 14 -15.01 -17.51 2.78
CA VAL A 14 -13.95 -16.51 2.50
C VAL A 14 -14.28 -15.71 1.24
N VAL A 15 -14.70 -16.37 0.16
CA VAL A 15 -15.12 -15.69 -1.08
C VAL A 15 -16.33 -14.78 -0.85
N LEU A 16 -17.30 -15.20 -0.04
CA LEU A 16 -18.46 -14.37 0.28
C LEU A 16 -18.12 -13.16 1.16
N LEU A 17 -17.14 -13.28 2.08
CA LEU A 17 -16.64 -12.15 2.88
C LEU A 17 -15.85 -11.15 2.02
N ILE A 18 -15.08 -11.64 1.04
CA ILE A 18 -14.37 -10.81 0.06
C ILE A 18 -15.37 -10.06 -0.84
N ILE A 19 -16.43 -10.72 -1.31
CA ILE A 19 -17.47 -10.07 -2.13
C ILE A 19 -18.24 -9.02 -1.31
N PHE A 20 -18.51 -9.29 -0.03
CA PHE A 20 -19.23 -8.35 0.84
C PHE A 20 -18.39 -7.10 1.18
N THR A 21 -17.07 -7.24 1.33
CA THR A 21 -16.16 -6.10 1.54
C THR A 21 -16.01 -5.24 0.28
N ILE A 22 -15.87 -5.86 -0.90
CA ILE A 22 -15.85 -5.13 -2.19
C ILE A 22 -17.13 -4.30 -2.37
N ALA A 23 -18.31 -4.85 -2.06
CA ALA A 23 -19.59 -4.15 -2.22
C ALA A 23 -19.75 -2.93 -1.28
N VAL A 24 -19.08 -2.92 -0.12
CA VAL A 24 -19.06 -1.76 0.79
C VAL A 24 -18.12 -0.68 0.25
N VAL A 25 -16.96 -1.07 -0.32
CA VAL A 25 -15.96 -0.15 -0.90
C VAL A 25 -16.47 0.53 -2.18
N SER A 26 -17.18 -0.20 -3.06
CA SER A 26 -17.73 0.39 -4.30
C SER A 26 -18.74 1.52 -4.07
N LYS A 27 -19.37 1.60 -2.87
CA LYS A 27 -20.26 2.71 -2.54
C LYS A 27 -19.53 4.02 -2.18
N PHE A 28 -18.22 3.97 -1.96
CA PHE A 28 -17.41 5.15 -1.66
C PHE A 28 -16.72 5.78 -2.89
N GLN A 29 -16.69 5.08 -4.03
CA GLN A 29 -15.97 5.54 -5.23
C GLN A 29 -16.81 6.40 -6.21
N ASP A 30 -18.12 6.56 -6.01
CA ASP A 30 -19.02 7.17 -7.01
C ASP A 30 -19.08 8.73 -6.96
N LYS A 31 -17.99 9.42 -6.59
CA LYS A 31 -17.96 10.90 -6.58
C LYS A 31 -16.71 11.56 -7.15
N SER A 32 -16.01 10.91 -8.08
CA SER A 32 -14.99 11.58 -8.90
C SER A 32 -15.16 11.24 -10.38
N GLY A 33 -16.31 11.65 -10.93
CA GLY A 33 -16.54 11.69 -12.37
C GLY A 33 -15.91 12.95 -12.98
N HIS A 34 -15.09 12.73 -14.00
CA HIS A 34 -14.44 13.71 -14.88
C HIS A 34 -15.36 14.82 -15.40
N ASP A 35 -14.84 16.05 -15.44
CA ASP A 35 -15.11 17.04 -16.51
C ASP A 35 -13.82 17.81 -16.78
N ILE A 36 -13.10 17.39 -17.84
CA ILE A 36 -12.01 18.18 -18.43
C ILE A 36 -12.66 19.12 -19.44
N HIS A 37 -12.75 20.40 -19.07
CA HIS A 37 -12.96 21.48 -20.02
C HIS A 37 -11.63 22.19 -20.25
N ASP A 38 -11.08 21.98 -21.45
CA ASP A 38 -9.98 22.76 -22.03
C ASP A 38 -10.31 24.25 -21.98
N ASN A 39 -9.49 25.02 -21.25
CA ASN A 39 -9.35 26.45 -21.48
C ASN A 39 -7.88 26.84 -21.42
N ASN A 40 -7.34 26.92 -22.64
CA ASN A 40 -6.10 27.57 -23.05
C ASN A 40 -5.81 28.87 -22.26
N ILE A 41 -4.81 28.82 -21.37
CA ILE A 41 -4.06 30.00 -20.95
C ILE A 41 -2.60 29.77 -21.36
N GLN A 42 -2.27 30.40 -22.48
CA GLN A 42 -0.96 30.48 -23.09
C GLN A 42 -0.01 31.29 -22.19
N THR A 43 0.76 30.61 -21.33
CA THR A 43 2.01 31.13 -20.77
C THR A 43 3.17 30.34 -21.38
N GLY A 44 4.10 31.06 -22.01
CA GLY A 44 5.15 30.49 -22.84
C GLY A 44 6.24 29.76 -22.06
N HIS A 45 5.95 28.53 -21.61
CA HIS A 45 6.96 27.53 -21.30
C HIS A 45 6.84 26.39 -22.31
N MET A 46 7.94 26.11 -23.01
CA MET A 46 8.03 24.98 -23.92
C MET A 46 7.93 23.71 -23.09
N GLU A 47 6.81 23.00 -23.18
CA GLU A 47 6.56 21.74 -22.47
C GLU A 47 7.54 20.69 -23.01
N ILE A 48 8.48 20.27 -22.15
CA ILE A 48 9.50 19.30 -22.54
C ILE A 48 8.82 17.93 -22.58
N SER A 49 8.72 17.33 -23.77
CA SER A 49 8.07 16.02 -23.92
C SER A 49 8.93 14.89 -23.34
N GLU A 50 8.29 13.84 -22.87
CA GLU A 50 8.95 12.62 -22.36
C GLU A 50 9.98 12.06 -23.37
N GLU A 51 9.67 12.12 -24.67
CA GLU A 51 10.56 11.68 -25.75
C GLU A 51 11.83 12.55 -25.85
N HIS A 52 11.72 13.85 -25.59
CA HIS A 52 12.85 14.77 -25.56
C HIS A 52 13.80 14.46 -24.39
N CYS A 53 13.24 14.19 -23.21
CA CYS A 53 14.02 13.81 -22.03
C CYS A 53 14.71 12.45 -22.20
N ARG A 54 14.14 11.54 -22.98
CA ARG A 54 14.78 10.27 -23.34
C ARG A 54 16.06 10.43 -24.15
N MET A 55 16.17 11.46 -24.99
CA MET A 55 17.34 11.71 -25.83
C MET A 55 18.40 12.60 -25.15
N MET A 56 18.00 13.49 -24.24
CA MET A 56 18.90 14.41 -23.54
C MET A 56 18.62 14.44 -22.02
N PRO A 57 19.01 13.38 -21.28
CA PRO A 57 18.56 13.14 -19.91
C PRO A 57 19.18 14.06 -18.85
N THR A 58 20.19 14.86 -19.19
CA THR A 58 20.87 15.79 -18.25
C THR A 58 20.42 17.25 -18.42
N MET A 59 19.35 17.49 -19.18
CA MET A 59 18.71 18.80 -19.31
C MET A 59 17.91 19.15 -18.05
N ASP A 60 17.99 20.41 -17.64
CA ASP A 60 17.22 20.97 -16.52
C ASP A 60 15.71 20.83 -16.79
N GLY A 61 14.95 20.20 -15.89
CA GLY A 61 13.52 19.90 -16.04
C GLY A 61 13.15 18.49 -16.55
N CYS A 62 14.12 17.65 -16.95
CA CYS A 62 13.87 16.26 -17.35
C CYS A 62 13.88 15.24 -16.20
N GLU A 63 14.11 15.72 -14.98
CA GLU A 63 14.19 14.91 -13.76
C GLU A 63 12.91 14.14 -13.47
N ILE A 64 11.75 14.70 -13.84
CA ILE A 64 10.43 14.09 -13.67
C ILE A 64 10.28 12.81 -14.52
N TYR A 65 10.97 12.72 -15.66
CA TYR A 65 10.87 11.60 -16.61
C TYR A 65 12.00 10.57 -16.49
N ASN A 66 13.04 10.84 -15.67
CA ASN A 66 14.15 9.92 -15.43
C ASN A 66 13.86 8.82 -14.38
N LEU A 67 12.61 8.67 -13.94
CA LEU A 67 12.17 7.65 -12.98
C LEU A 67 12.31 6.19 -13.48
N GLY A 68 12.83 5.97 -14.69
CA GLY A 68 13.05 4.64 -15.27
C GLY A 68 14.42 4.01 -14.97
N THR A 69 15.46 4.77 -14.62
CA THR A 69 16.80 4.19 -14.36
C THR A 69 17.62 5.07 -13.42
N GLY A 70 17.53 4.80 -12.12
CA GLY A 70 18.47 5.30 -11.12
C GLY A 70 17.84 6.22 -10.08
N ASN A 71 17.71 5.68 -8.86
CA ASN A 71 17.48 6.41 -7.62
C ASN A 71 16.21 7.26 -7.63
N SER A 72 15.05 6.61 -7.47
CA SER A 72 13.87 7.27 -6.91
C SER A 72 14.33 8.03 -5.67
N GLY A 73 14.27 9.36 -5.71
CA GLY A 73 14.44 10.16 -4.52
C GLY A 73 13.45 9.62 -3.51
N THR A 74 13.97 8.96 -2.47
CA THR A 74 13.20 8.34 -1.41
C THR A 74 12.30 9.41 -0.83
N MET A 75 11.02 9.39 -1.20
CA MET A 75 10.04 10.18 -0.49
C MET A 75 10.09 9.68 0.95
N ASP A 76 10.45 10.57 1.87
CA ASP A 76 10.44 10.26 3.30
C ASP A 76 8.97 10.12 3.70
N HIS A 77 8.45 8.89 3.71
CA HIS A 77 7.06 8.59 4.07
C HIS A 77 6.77 9.01 5.52
N GLY A 78 7.79 9.02 6.38
CA GLY A 78 7.69 9.58 7.72
C GLY A 78 7.28 11.05 7.70
N SER A 79 7.78 11.86 6.76
CA SER A 79 7.48 13.30 6.69
C SER A 79 6.00 13.65 6.50
N MET A 80 5.18 12.69 6.01
CA MET A 80 3.72 12.85 5.89
C MET A 80 3.02 12.79 7.26
N ILE A 81 3.68 12.20 8.25
CA ILE A 81 3.11 11.98 9.57
C ILE A 81 3.40 13.17 10.48
N THR A 82 2.35 13.90 10.81
CA THR A 82 2.37 15.05 11.74
C THR A 82 1.70 14.74 13.09
N GLY A 83 0.99 13.61 13.19
CA GLY A 83 0.40 13.12 14.42
C GLY A 83 -0.47 11.88 14.19
N ILE A 84 -1.31 11.56 15.18
CA ILE A 84 -2.21 10.41 15.12
C ILE A 84 -3.20 10.55 13.95
N GLU A 85 -3.83 11.72 13.79
CA GLU A 85 -4.82 11.94 12.74
C GLU A 85 -4.24 11.67 11.35
N SER A 86 -3.13 12.33 10.99
CA SER A 86 -2.47 12.08 9.70
C SER A 86 -2.07 10.62 9.53
N TYR A 87 -1.55 9.95 10.58
CA TYR A 87 -1.18 8.53 10.48
C TYR A 87 -2.39 7.64 10.14
N LEU A 88 -3.53 7.83 10.81
CA LEU A 88 -4.72 7.03 10.55
C LEU A 88 -5.23 7.24 9.11
N PHE A 89 -5.27 8.50 8.66
CA PHE A 89 -5.80 8.83 7.34
C PHE A 89 -4.85 8.43 6.20
N GLU A 90 -3.54 8.56 6.36
CA GLU A 90 -2.56 8.18 5.33
C GLU A 90 -2.34 6.66 5.27
N MET A 91 -2.44 5.94 6.40
CA MET A 91 -2.20 4.49 6.42
C MET A 91 -3.33 3.70 5.75
N ILE A 92 -4.56 4.22 5.70
CA ILE A 92 -5.69 3.55 5.00
C ILE A 92 -5.42 3.38 3.49
N PRO A 93 -5.19 4.45 2.69
CA PRO A 93 -4.92 4.29 1.27
C PRO A 93 -3.61 3.54 1.03
N HIS A 94 -2.61 3.71 1.90
CA HIS A 94 -1.37 2.94 1.85
C HIS A 94 -1.62 1.44 1.98
N HIS A 95 -2.39 1.00 2.98
CA HIS A 95 -2.76 -0.41 3.13
C HIS A 95 -3.68 -0.90 2.01
N GLN A 96 -4.58 -0.06 1.51
CA GLN A 96 -5.49 -0.43 0.43
C GLN A 96 -4.72 -0.78 -0.85
N GLU A 97 -3.66 -0.03 -1.20
CA GLU A 97 -2.82 -0.37 -2.36
C GLU A 97 -2.18 -1.75 -2.23
N ALA A 98 -1.69 -2.12 -1.03
CA ALA A 98 -1.11 -3.43 -0.80
C ALA A 98 -2.15 -4.55 -0.91
N VAL A 99 -3.36 -4.35 -0.37
CA VAL A 99 -4.48 -5.31 -0.50
C VAL A 99 -4.86 -5.51 -1.96
N ASP A 100 -5.02 -4.43 -2.72
CA ASP A 100 -5.44 -4.47 -4.11
C ASP A 100 -4.38 -5.13 -4.99
N SER A 101 -3.11 -4.75 -4.80
CA SER A 101 -1.97 -5.29 -5.56
C SER A 101 -1.75 -6.78 -5.27
N SER A 102 -1.88 -7.18 -4.01
CA SER A 102 -1.79 -8.59 -3.60
C SER A 102 -2.93 -9.43 -4.19
N THR A 103 -4.14 -8.90 -4.17
CA THR A 103 -5.31 -9.55 -4.77
C THR A 103 -5.15 -9.71 -6.27
N MET A 104 -4.66 -8.67 -6.95
CA MET A 104 -4.36 -8.70 -8.38
C MET A 104 -3.30 -9.75 -8.72
N LEU A 105 -2.19 -9.81 -7.96
CA LEU A 105 -1.15 -10.82 -8.15
C LEU A 105 -1.74 -12.24 -8.08
N ILE A 106 -2.52 -12.53 -7.03
CA ILE A 106 -3.13 -13.85 -6.83
C ILE A 106 -4.05 -14.19 -8.00
N ASN A 107 -4.96 -13.29 -8.36
CA ASN A 107 -5.92 -13.54 -9.45
C ASN A 107 -5.22 -13.74 -10.80
N LYS A 108 -4.20 -12.93 -11.08
CA LYS A 108 -3.52 -12.93 -12.37
C LYS A 108 -2.61 -14.15 -12.54
N THR A 109 -1.87 -14.52 -11.51
CA THR A 109 -1.05 -15.75 -11.54
C THR A 109 -1.93 -17.00 -11.70
N LEU A 110 -3.07 -17.07 -11.00
CA LEU A 110 -4.05 -18.15 -11.20
C LEU A 110 -4.61 -18.18 -12.63
N PHE A 111 -4.95 -17.01 -13.20
CA PHE A 111 -5.43 -16.91 -14.59
C PHE A 111 -4.38 -17.39 -15.61
N LEU A 112 -3.10 -17.11 -15.35
CA LEU A 112 -1.97 -17.52 -16.19
C LEU A 112 -1.58 -19.01 -15.99
N GLY A 113 -2.29 -19.75 -15.13
CA GLY A 113 -2.08 -21.19 -14.92
C GLY A 113 -0.93 -21.53 -13.98
N ASP A 114 -0.47 -20.56 -13.19
CA ASP A 114 0.60 -20.74 -12.23
C ASP A 114 0.12 -21.50 -10.97
N GLN A 115 1.05 -22.20 -10.31
CA GLN A 115 0.76 -22.94 -9.07
C GLN A 115 0.96 -22.06 -7.84
N LEU A 116 0.18 -22.34 -6.79
CA LEU A 116 0.33 -21.65 -5.52
C LEU A 116 1.72 -21.90 -4.91
N ASP A 117 2.44 -20.81 -4.66
CA ASP A 117 3.79 -20.79 -4.10
C ASP A 117 3.88 -19.91 -2.83
N GLN A 118 5.11 -19.71 -2.37
CA GLN A 118 5.40 -18.91 -1.19
C GLN A 118 5.00 -17.44 -1.37
N LEU A 119 5.17 -16.85 -2.56
CA LEU A 119 4.83 -15.45 -2.80
C LEU A 119 3.32 -15.22 -2.76
N GLN A 120 2.52 -16.09 -3.39
CA GLN A 120 1.06 -15.98 -3.30
C GLN A 120 0.54 -16.24 -1.88
N THR A 121 1.26 -17.03 -1.08
CA THR A 121 0.97 -17.21 0.35
C THR A 121 1.21 -15.92 1.13
N ILE A 122 2.35 -15.25 0.90
CA ILE A 122 2.64 -13.94 1.51
C ILE A 122 1.59 -12.91 1.09
N ALA A 123 1.27 -12.81 -0.21
CA ALA A 123 0.23 -11.90 -0.70
C ALA A 123 -1.13 -12.16 -0.04
N SER A 124 -1.51 -13.42 0.18
CA SER A 124 -2.76 -13.77 0.88
C SER A 124 -2.75 -13.34 2.35
N ASN A 125 -1.60 -13.40 3.01
CA ASN A 125 -1.43 -12.92 4.38
C ASN A 125 -1.53 -11.39 4.44
N ILE A 126 -0.89 -10.67 3.51
CA ILE A 126 -0.98 -9.21 3.38
C ILE A 126 -2.44 -8.78 3.21
N VAL A 127 -3.19 -9.40 2.28
CA VAL A 127 -4.62 -9.12 2.09
C VAL A 127 -5.39 -9.29 3.39
N SER A 128 -5.18 -10.41 4.10
CA SER A 128 -5.94 -10.73 5.30
C SER A 128 -5.59 -9.82 6.48
N GLY A 129 -4.30 -9.53 6.68
CA GLY A 129 -3.80 -8.67 7.75
C GLY A 129 -4.21 -7.22 7.55
N GLN A 130 -3.86 -6.65 6.39
CA GLN A 130 -4.07 -5.23 6.13
C GLN A 130 -5.55 -4.88 5.96
N ALA A 131 -6.40 -5.80 5.50
CA ALA A 131 -7.86 -5.59 5.52
C ALA A 131 -8.43 -5.48 6.95
N LEU A 132 -7.90 -6.24 7.91
CA LEU A 132 -8.31 -6.11 9.33
C LEU A 132 -7.82 -4.78 9.90
N GLU A 133 -6.60 -4.37 9.56
CA GLU A 133 -6.02 -3.10 9.99
C GLU A 133 -6.78 -1.90 9.43
N ILE A 134 -7.16 -1.91 8.15
CA ILE A 134 -8.03 -0.87 7.54
C ILE A 134 -9.34 -0.72 8.31
N ASN A 135 -9.98 -1.82 8.70
CA ASN A 135 -11.22 -1.78 9.48
C ASN A 135 -10.99 -1.16 10.88
N GLN A 136 -9.86 -1.48 11.52
CA GLN A 136 -9.50 -0.90 12.81
C GLN A 136 -9.25 0.61 12.70
N LEU A 137 -8.45 1.03 11.71
CA LEU A 137 -8.17 2.46 11.43
C LEU A 137 -9.46 3.23 11.15
N THR A 138 -10.35 2.68 10.32
CA THR A 138 -11.65 3.30 9.97
C THR A 138 -12.53 3.47 11.20
N THR A 139 -12.54 2.48 12.10
CA THR A 139 -13.29 2.55 13.36
C THR A 139 -12.76 3.66 14.26
N TRP A 140 -11.44 3.77 14.41
CA TRP A 140 -10.83 4.84 15.18
C TRP A 140 -11.06 6.24 14.61
N ILE A 141 -11.05 6.39 13.27
CA ILE A 141 -11.40 7.66 12.62
C ILE A 141 -12.86 8.02 12.93
N ALA A 142 -13.78 7.06 12.81
CA ALA A 142 -15.20 7.30 13.10
C ALA A 142 -15.44 7.71 14.57
N ASP A 143 -14.72 7.09 15.50
CA ASP A 143 -14.90 7.32 16.94
C ASP A 143 -14.21 8.60 17.44
N GLN A 144 -12.98 8.86 16.97
CA GLN A 144 -12.10 9.89 17.54
C GLN A 144 -12.01 11.15 16.67
N TYR A 145 -12.27 11.03 15.37
CA TYR A 145 -12.08 12.10 14.39
C TYR A 145 -13.34 12.35 13.54
N SER A 146 -14.52 12.11 14.13
CA SER A 146 -15.80 12.41 13.48
C SER A 146 -15.87 13.88 13.05
N GLY A 147 -16.06 14.12 11.76
CA GLY A 147 -16.09 15.47 11.18
C GLY A 147 -14.72 16.08 10.85
N SER A 148 -13.63 15.30 10.92
CA SER A 148 -12.33 15.72 10.37
C SER A 148 -12.44 16.10 8.89
N THR A 149 -11.62 17.06 8.49
CA THR A 149 -11.47 17.52 7.09
C THR A 149 -10.11 17.13 6.51
N TYR A 150 -9.35 16.28 7.22
CA TYR A 150 -8.07 15.78 6.75
C TYR A 150 -8.25 15.02 5.43
N ILE A 151 -7.43 15.36 4.43
CA ILE A 151 -7.39 14.68 3.14
C ILE A 151 -6.02 14.01 3.03
N PRO A 152 -5.97 12.67 2.87
CA PRO A 152 -4.70 11.99 2.71
C PRO A 152 -4.02 12.39 1.38
N HIS A 153 -2.71 12.58 1.44
CA HIS A 153 -1.87 12.93 0.30
C HIS A 153 -1.05 11.70 -0.15
N TYR A 154 -1.76 10.64 -0.50
CA TYR A 154 -1.16 9.37 -0.89
C TYR A 154 -0.94 9.27 -2.40
N MET A 155 0.21 8.69 -2.78
CA MET A 155 0.56 8.36 -4.15
C MET A 155 0.90 6.87 -4.24
N ASN A 156 0.41 6.21 -5.29
CA ASN A 156 0.66 4.80 -5.55
C ASN A 156 2.17 4.49 -5.64
N MET A 157 2.61 3.42 -4.97
CA MET A 157 3.99 2.96 -4.95
C MET A 157 4.18 1.63 -5.70
N MET A 158 3.09 0.95 -6.05
CA MET A 158 3.12 -0.28 -6.83
C MET A 158 3.03 0.04 -8.33
N ARG A 159 3.92 -0.53 -9.16
CA ARG A 159 3.85 -0.35 -10.62
C ARG A 159 2.56 -0.95 -11.17
N ASN A 160 2.00 -0.34 -12.22
CA ASN A 160 0.91 -0.96 -12.96
C ASN A 160 1.43 -2.24 -13.64
N THR A 161 0.77 -3.38 -13.37
CA THR A 161 1.14 -4.68 -13.95
C THR A 161 0.08 -5.26 -14.89
N ASP A 162 -0.94 -4.49 -15.29
CA ASP A 162 -2.10 -4.96 -16.08
C ASP A 162 -1.69 -5.64 -17.39
N THR A 163 -0.67 -5.10 -18.06
CA THR A 163 -0.18 -5.57 -19.36
C THR A 163 0.85 -6.70 -19.26
N ILE A 164 1.34 -7.01 -18.06
CA ILE A 164 2.40 -8.01 -17.85
C ILE A 164 1.81 -9.42 -17.93
N THR A 165 2.22 -10.24 -18.90
CA THR A 165 1.72 -11.63 -19.03
C THR A 165 2.73 -12.69 -18.62
N ASP A 166 4.00 -12.31 -18.45
CA ASP A 166 5.05 -13.19 -17.95
C ASP A 166 4.95 -13.30 -16.41
N VAL A 167 4.75 -14.51 -15.91
CA VAL A 167 4.48 -14.77 -14.48
C VAL A 167 5.69 -14.40 -13.62
N ASP A 168 6.91 -14.75 -14.04
CA ASP A 168 8.11 -14.47 -13.25
C ASP A 168 8.39 -12.97 -13.19
N THR A 169 8.21 -12.25 -14.30
CA THR A 169 8.29 -10.78 -14.34
C THR A 169 7.25 -10.15 -13.42
N LEU A 170 5.99 -10.60 -13.46
CA LEU A 170 4.91 -10.11 -12.60
C LEU A 170 5.25 -10.29 -11.12
N LYS A 171 5.69 -11.50 -10.73
CA LYS A 171 6.06 -11.84 -9.35
C LYS A 171 7.25 -11.03 -8.85
N LYS A 172 8.28 -10.90 -9.69
CA LYS A 172 9.46 -10.10 -9.37
C LYS A 172 9.11 -8.63 -9.17
N MET A 173 8.34 -8.03 -10.07
CA MET A 173 7.92 -6.64 -9.95
C MET A 173 7.12 -6.40 -8.66
N TYR A 174 6.17 -7.30 -8.36
CA TYR A 174 5.40 -7.24 -7.13
C TYR A 174 6.31 -7.28 -5.88
N ALA A 175 7.26 -8.21 -5.83
CA ALA A 175 8.13 -8.35 -4.65
C ALA A 175 9.06 -7.15 -4.47
N GLU A 176 9.63 -6.63 -5.57
CA GLU A 176 10.44 -5.41 -5.54
C GLU A 176 9.65 -4.19 -5.02
N ASP A 177 8.45 -3.99 -5.55
CA ASP A 177 7.62 -2.84 -5.19
C ASP A 177 7.07 -2.96 -3.77
N MET A 178 6.62 -4.15 -3.37
CA MET A 178 6.06 -4.38 -2.04
C MET A 178 7.10 -4.21 -0.93
N ILE A 179 8.39 -4.47 -1.20
CA ILE A 179 9.47 -4.17 -0.26
C ILE A 179 9.55 -2.66 0.00
N LEU A 180 9.54 -1.84 -1.06
CA LEU A 180 9.59 -0.38 -0.93
C LEU A 180 8.33 0.18 -0.29
N HIS A 181 7.16 -0.35 -0.68
CA HIS A 181 5.87 -0.03 -0.08
C HIS A 181 5.90 -0.30 1.43
N HIS A 182 6.33 -1.49 1.84
CA HIS A 182 6.40 -1.84 3.26
C HIS A 182 7.39 -0.98 4.04
N GLN A 183 8.52 -0.60 3.44
CA GLN A 183 9.43 0.34 4.08
C GLN A 183 8.76 1.70 4.34
N GLY A 184 7.90 2.18 3.44
CA GLY A 184 7.11 3.40 3.64
C GLY A 184 6.19 3.34 4.87
N ALA A 185 5.45 2.25 5.05
CA ALA A 185 4.58 2.06 6.21
C ALA A 185 5.37 1.91 7.53
N ILE A 186 6.56 1.30 7.49
CA ILE A 186 7.49 1.23 8.62
C ILE A 186 7.96 2.64 8.99
N ASP A 187 8.35 3.46 8.02
CA ASP A 187 8.83 4.84 8.24
C ASP A 187 7.72 5.72 8.84
N MET A 188 6.49 5.61 8.31
CA MET A 188 5.30 6.28 8.88
C MET A 188 5.05 5.87 10.34
N SER A 189 5.16 4.57 10.63
CA SER A 189 4.90 4.03 11.97
C SER A 189 5.99 4.44 12.96
N ASN A 190 7.25 4.43 12.54
CA ASN A 190 8.37 4.96 13.32
C ASN A 190 8.18 6.45 13.62
N LYS A 191 7.77 7.25 12.62
CA LYS A 191 7.53 8.68 12.83
C LYS A 191 6.40 8.93 13.81
N LEU A 192 5.31 8.17 13.71
CA LEU A 192 4.21 8.28 14.68
C LEU A 192 4.72 7.99 16.10
N LEU A 193 5.48 6.91 16.30
CA LEU A 193 6.03 6.55 17.61
C LEU A 193 6.99 7.62 18.16
N GLU A 194 7.80 8.24 17.29
CA GLU A 194 8.65 9.40 17.63
C GLU A 194 7.81 10.58 18.11
N LEU A 195 6.73 10.93 17.40
CA LEU A 195 5.86 12.05 17.76
C LEU A 195 5.06 11.77 19.05
N MET A 196 4.76 10.50 19.33
CA MET A 196 4.04 10.07 20.53
C MET A 196 4.93 9.92 21.78
N THR A 197 5.93 10.79 21.96
CA THR A 197 6.72 10.85 23.21
C THR A 197 5.85 11.14 24.44
N GLU A 198 6.36 10.87 25.64
CA GLU A 198 5.59 10.92 26.90
C GLU A 198 5.10 12.31 27.34
N GLU A 199 5.37 13.37 26.57
CA GLU A 199 5.12 14.77 26.94
C GLU A 199 3.81 15.35 26.41
N ASP A 200 3.03 14.59 25.62
CA ASP A 200 1.80 15.11 25.01
C ASP A 200 0.65 15.21 26.03
N LYS A 201 0.49 16.39 26.63
CA LYS A 201 -0.33 16.62 27.83
C LYS A 201 -1.82 16.49 27.61
N VAL A 202 -2.34 16.70 26.39
CA VAL A 202 -3.80 16.74 26.14
C VAL A 202 -4.40 15.33 26.10
N ILE A 203 -3.73 14.37 25.47
CA ILE A 203 -4.20 12.97 25.40
C ILE A 203 -4.10 12.29 26.79
N ARG A 204 -3.20 12.76 27.65
CA ARG A 204 -2.93 12.19 28.99
C ARG A 204 -4.01 12.49 30.05
N VAL A 205 -5.03 13.29 29.77
CA VAL A 205 -5.97 13.75 30.81
C VAL A 205 -7.19 12.86 31.02
N THR A 206 -7.51 11.93 30.11
CA THR A 206 -8.63 10.99 30.27
C THR A 206 -8.16 9.53 30.17
N GLU A 207 -8.86 8.62 30.85
CA GLU A 207 -8.56 7.18 30.81
C GLU A 207 -8.77 6.63 29.39
N GLU A 208 -9.84 7.06 28.72
CA GLU A 208 -10.14 6.67 27.35
C GLU A 208 -9.10 7.19 26.36
N GLY A 209 -8.64 8.44 26.53
CA GLY A 209 -7.59 9.03 25.70
C GLY A 209 -6.27 8.29 25.85
N MET A 210 -5.89 7.92 27.08
CA MET A 210 -4.71 7.09 27.33
C MET A 210 -4.85 5.68 26.74
N LYS A 211 -6.03 5.06 26.83
CA LYS A 211 -6.29 3.75 26.23
C LYS A 211 -6.12 3.79 24.71
N PHE A 212 -6.78 4.73 24.04
CA PHE A 212 -6.68 4.93 22.60
C PHE A 212 -5.23 5.16 22.16
N ARG A 213 -4.49 5.99 22.90
CA ARG A 213 -3.06 6.23 22.65
C ARG A 213 -2.23 4.95 22.71
N ASN A 214 -2.45 4.12 23.71
CA ASN A 214 -1.70 2.87 23.88
C ASN A 214 -2.05 1.85 22.78
N GLU A 215 -3.32 1.79 22.38
CA GLU A 215 -3.78 0.96 21.27
C GLU A 215 -3.11 1.36 19.96
N ILE A 216 -3.01 2.66 19.66
CA ILE A 216 -2.32 3.15 18.46
C ILE A 216 -0.82 2.90 18.49
N LYS A 217 -0.16 3.08 19.65
CA LYS A 217 1.26 2.70 19.80
C LYS A 217 1.47 1.21 19.51
N ALA A 218 0.60 0.36 20.05
CA ALA A 218 0.67 -1.08 19.81
C ALA A 218 0.43 -1.43 18.34
N PHE A 219 -0.53 -0.76 17.69
CA PHE A 219 -0.77 -0.92 16.26
C PHE A 219 0.45 -0.53 15.41
N ALA A 220 1.03 0.64 15.64
CA ALA A 220 2.21 1.09 14.89
C ALA A 220 3.39 0.12 15.06
N GLN A 221 3.60 -0.41 16.28
CA GLN A 221 4.62 -1.44 16.52
C GLN A 221 4.31 -2.74 15.77
N ASN A 222 3.05 -3.18 15.75
CA ASN A 222 2.66 -4.39 15.02
C ASN A 222 2.87 -4.24 13.51
N VAL A 223 2.57 -3.07 12.94
CA VAL A 223 2.87 -2.76 11.53
C VAL A 223 4.36 -2.88 11.26
N ILE A 224 5.20 -2.28 12.12
CA ILE A 224 6.67 -2.38 12.00
C ILE A 224 7.11 -3.84 12.02
N ASP A 225 6.67 -4.62 13.01
CA ASP A 225 7.10 -5.99 13.20
C ASP A 225 6.65 -6.90 12.04
N ALA A 226 5.38 -6.79 11.62
CA ALA A 226 4.81 -7.57 10.54
C ALA A 226 5.49 -7.26 9.21
N GLN A 227 5.58 -5.98 8.85
CA GLN A 227 6.10 -5.59 7.54
C GLN A 227 7.62 -5.76 7.44
N THR A 228 8.36 -5.65 8.57
CA THR A 228 9.78 -6.03 8.60
C THR A 228 9.97 -7.51 8.27
N LYS A 229 9.10 -8.37 8.81
CA LYS A 229 9.14 -9.80 8.53
C LYS A 229 8.78 -10.09 7.07
N GLU A 230 7.75 -9.44 6.54
CA GLU A 230 7.32 -9.61 5.14
C GLU A 230 8.40 -9.13 4.16
N ILE A 231 9.08 -8.01 4.43
CA ILE A 231 10.26 -7.57 3.66
C ILE A 231 11.33 -8.65 3.62
N ALA A 232 11.63 -9.30 4.76
CA ALA A 232 12.63 -10.35 4.82
C ALA A 232 12.23 -11.58 3.96
N GLU A 233 10.95 -11.97 4.01
CA GLU A 233 10.41 -13.08 3.22
C GLU A 233 10.41 -12.74 1.70
N LEU A 234 10.04 -11.53 1.32
CA LEU A 234 10.08 -11.05 -0.07
C LEU A 234 11.51 -10.95 -0.61
N THR A 235 12.45 -10.49 0.22
CA THR A 235 13.87 -10.42 -0.14
C THR A 235 14.43 -11.81 -0.44
N GLN A 236 14.09 -12.80 0.41
CA GLN A 236 14.50 -14.19 0.18
C GLN A 236 13.93 -14.76 -1.14
N ILE A 237 12.69 -14.40 -1.48
CA ILE A 237 12.10 -14.77 -2.77
C ILE A 237 12.87 -14.15 -3.93
N LEU A 238 13.25 -12.87 -3.85
CA LEU A 238 14.03 -12.20 -4.89
C LEU A 238 15.42 -12.84 -5.08
N GLU A 239 16.09 -13.24 -4.01
CA GLU A 239 17.37 -13.95 -4.08
C GLU A 239 17.23 -15.27 -4.87
N SER A 240 16.12 -15.99 -4.68
CA SER A 240 15.86 -17.24 -5.39
C SER A 240 15.83 -17.05 -6.92
N TYR A 241 15.25 -15.95 -7.40
CA TYR A 241 15.23 -15.62 -8.84
C TYR A 241 16.63 -15.32 -9.41
N THR A 242 17.53 -14.73 -8.61
CA THR A 242 18.89 -14.41 -9.09
C THR A 242 19.77 -15.66 -9.22
N SER A 243 19.60 -16.63 -8.30
CA SER A 243 20.41 -17.86 -8.23
C SER A 243 20.15 -18.87 -9.36
N VAL A 244 18.98 -18.81 -10.01
CA VAL A 244 18.62 -19.69 -11.13
C VAL A 244 19.27 -19.24 -12.45
N SER A 245 19.67 -17.96 -12.57
CA SER A 245 20.21 -17.39 -13.81
C SER A 245 21.69 -17.72 -14.09
N THR A 246 22.38 -18.41 -13.17
CA THR A 246 23.84 -18.68 -13.24
C THR A 246 24.21 -20.12 -13.64
N HIS A 247 23.30 -20.90 -14.21
CA HIS A 247 23.57 -22.29 -14.66
C HIS A 247 23.19 -22.55 -16.11
#